data_AF-A0A533SEF6-F1
#
_entry.id   AF-A0A533SEF6-F1
#
_cell.length_a   1.000
_cell.length_b   1.000
_cell.length_c   1.000
_cell.angle_alpha   90.00
_cell.angle_beta   90.00
_cell.angle_gamma   90.00
#
_symmetry.space_group_name_H-M   'P 1'
#
loop_
_entity.id
_entity.type
_entity.pdbx_description
1 polymer ?
#
loop_
_entity_poly.entity_id
_entity_poly.type
_entity_poly.pdbx_seq_one_letter_code
_entity_poly.pdbx_strand_id
1 'polypeptide(L)'
;GNINYRTGHAIFEATHGTAPKYANLDKVNPGSVVLSGVMMLEYLGWNEAAGLINASLDRTIAGRTVTYDFARLMRAEGIEGVVELKCSEFADAIISNL
;
A
#
# COMPACT_ATOMS: atom_id res chain seq x y z
N GLY A 1 -6.22 4.02 -12.01
CA GLY A 1 -7.54 3.40 -12.26
C GLY A 1 -8.07 3.82 -13.62
N ASN A 2 -8.89 2.96 -14.24
CA ASN A 2 -9.61 3.25 -15.47
C ASN A 2 -11.08 3.52 -15.11
N ILE A 3 -11.52 4.78 -15.17
CA ILE A 3 -12.83 5.22 -14.68
C ILE A 3 -13.68 5.75 -15.85
N ASN A 4 -14.82 5.13 -16.10
CA ASN A 4 -15.82 5.60 -17.05
C ASN A 4 -17.02 6.22 -16.32
N TYR A 5 -16.98 7.53 -16.12
CA TYR A 5 -18.06 8.28 -15.47
C TYR A 5 -19.38 8.34 -16.27
N ARG A 6 -19.39 7.91 -17.54
CA ARG A 6 -20.59 7.90 -18.38
C ARG A 6 -21.42 6.63 -18.21
N THR A 7 -20.75 5.49 -18.08
CA THR A 7 -21.42 4.19 -17.92
C THR A 7 -21.37 3.68 -16.48
N GLY A 8 -20.62 4.35 -15.59
CA GLY A 8 -20.48 3.98 -14.18
C GLY A 8 -19.52 2.82 -13.91
N HIS A 9 -18.78 2.36 -14.92
CA HIS A 9 -17.83 1.25 -14.77
C HIS A 9 -16.43 1.78 -14.41
N ALA A 10 -15.81 1.20 -13.39
CA ALA A 10 -14.47 1.55 -12.97
C ALA A 10 -13.65 0.29 -12.64
N ILE A 11 -12.38 0.28 -13.05
CA ILE A 11 -11.41 -0.76 -12.71
C ILE A 11 -10.26 -0.09 -11.93
N PHE A 12 -9.99 -0.64 -10.76
CA PHE A 12 -8.90 -0.22 -9.88
C PHE A 12 -7.89 -1.36 -9.81
N GLU A 13 -6.66 -1.08 -10.21
CA GLU A 13 -5.62 -2.09 -10.42
C GLU A 13 -4.27 -1.57 -9.93
N ALA A 14 -3.43 -2.48 -9.44
CA ALA A 14 -2.05 -2.17 -9.15
C ALA A 14 -1.34 -1.66 -10.43
N THR A 15 -0.50 -0.66 -10.28
CA THR A 15 0.19 -0.01 -11.41
C THR A 15 1.53 -0.67 -11.74
N HIS A 16 2.07 -1.49 -10.83
CA HIS A 16 3.31 -2.22 -11.07
C HIS A 16 3.07 -3.52 -11.84
N GLY A 17 4.10 -3.98 -12.56
CA GLY A 17 4.08 -5.28 -13.23
C GLY A 17 4.11 -6.46 -12.24
N THR A 18 4.10 -7.68 -12.79
CA THR A 18 3.99 -8.94 -12.02
C THR A 18 5.24 -9.33 -11.23
N ALA A 19 6.39 -8.73 -11.54
CA ALA A 19 7.70 -9.02 -10.93
C ALA A 19 7.94 -10.52 -10.61
N PRO A 20 7.98 -11.42 -11.62
CA PRO A 20 7.91 -12.88 -11.41
C PRO A 20 8.96 -13.45 -10.45
N LYS A 21 10.15 -12.85 -10.40
CA LYS A 21 11.24 -13.20 -9.46
C LYS A 21 10.89 -13.05 -7.98
N TYR A 22 9.81 -12.34 -7.64
CA TYR A 22 9.33 -12.13 -6.28
C TYR A 22 7.97 -12.77 -6.00
N ALA A 23 7.42 -13.53 -6.96
CA ALA A 23 6.16 -14.23 -6.78
C ALA A 23 6.25 -15.23 -5.62
N ASN A 24 5.22 -15.25 -4.76
CA ASN A 24 5.09 -16.13 -3.59
C ASN A 24 6.22 -16.02 -2.54
N LEU A 25 7.04 -14.96 -2.59
CA LEU A 25 8.13 -14.77 -1.63
C LEU A 25 7.74 -13.90 -0.41
N ASP A 26 6.48 -13.46 -0.34
CA ASP A 26 5.98 -12.60 0.74
C ASP A 26 6.86 -11.35 0.96
N LYS A 27 7.33 -10.75 -0.14
CA LYS A 27 8.41 -9.74 -0.11
C LYS A 27 8.02 -8.36 -0.64
N VAL A 28 7.15 -8.32 -1.65
CA VAL A 28 6.83 -7.07 -2.35
C VAL A 28 5.86 -6.23 -1.54
N ASN A 29 5.90 -4.93 -1.78
CA ASN A 29 5.00 -3.98 -1.14
C ASN A 29 3.56 -4.10 -1.71
N PRO A 30 2.53 -4.33 -0.88
CA PRO A 30 1.13 -4.36 -1.34
C PRO A 30 0.54 -2.97 -1.59
N GLY A 31 1.27 -1.89 -1.32
CA GLY A 31 0.76 -0.51 -1.30
C GLY A 31 0.05 -0.07 -2.59
N SER A 32 0.51 -0.51 -3.76
CA SER A 32 -0.14 -0.15 -5.03
C SER A 32 -1.57 -0.69 -5.15
N VAL A 33 -1.80 -1.94 -4.75
CA VAL A 33 -3.15 -2.53 -4.78
C VAL A 33 -4.01 -1.98 -3.64
N VAL A 34 -3.43 -1.71 -2.46
CA VAL A 34 -4.14 -1.09 -1.33
C VAL A 34 -4.63 0.30 -1.70
N LEU A 35 -3.78 1.17 -2.25
CA LEU A 35 -4.17 2.51 -2.69
C LEU A 35 -5.15 2.49 -3.85
N SER A 36 -5.10 1.47 -4.70
CA SER A 36 -6.14 1.25 -5.72
C SER A 36 -7.49 0.92 -5.07
N GLY A 37 -7.50 0.14 -3.99
CA GLY A 37 -8.67 -0.08 -3.15
C GLY A 37 -9.17 1.21 -2.47
N VAL A 38 -8.28 2.08 -2.02
CA VAL A 38 -8.65 3.41 -1.49
C VAL A 38 -9.38 4.23 -2.54
N MET A 39 -8.84 4.33 -3.76
CA MET A 39 -9.51 5.02 -4.87
C MET A 39 -10.89 4.41 -5.20
N MET A 40 -11.04 3.09 -5.05
CA MET A 40 -12.33 2.42 -5.22
C MET A 40 -13.32 2.83 -4.13
N LEU A 41 -12.89 2.90 -2.87
CA LEU A 41 -13.73 3.34 -1.75
C LEU A 41 -14.18 4.78 -1.93
N GLU A 42 -13.29 5.67 -2.35
CA GLU A 42 -13.62 7.06 -2.68
C GLU A 42 -14.65 7.14 -3.82
N TYR A 43 -14.48 6.33 -4.88
CA TYR A 43 -15.44 6.25 -5.98
C TYR A 43 -16.83 5.77 -5.54
N LEU A 44 -16.89 4.87 -4.54
CA LEU A 44 -18.14 4.40 -3.92
C LEU A 44 -18.73 5.39 -2.91
N GLY A 45 -18.03 6.50 -2.61
CA GLY A 45 -18.42 7.48 -1.60
C GLY A 45 -18.09 7.06 -0.16
N TRP A 46 -17.33 5.99 0.04
CA TRP A 46 -16.93 5.45 1.35
C TRP A 46 -15.67 6.16 1.86
N ASN A 47 -15.74 7.49 1.96
CA ASN A 47 -14.60 8.36 2.24
C ASN A 47 -14.00 8.13 3.64
N GLU A 48 -14.82 7.75 4.63
CA GLU A 48 -14.34 7.44 5.98
C GLU A 48 -13.41 6.22 5.98
N ALA A 49 -13.81 5.14 5.30
CA ALA A 49 -12.99 3.94 5.16
C ALA A 49 -11.70 4.22 4.37
N ALA A 50 -11.80 4.98 3.28
CA ALA A 50 -10.64 5.43 2.51
C ALA A 50 -9.66 6.25 3.38
N GLY A 51 -10.19 7.18 4.18
CA GLY A 51 -9.42 8.01 5.09
C GLY A 51 -8.70 7.21 6.17
N LEU A 52 -9.35 6.20 6.76
CA LEU A 52 -8.72 5.30 7.74
C LEU A 52 -7.53 4.55 7.15
N ILE A 53 -7.68 4.00 5.93
CA ILE A 53 -6.59 3.26 5.27
C ILE A 53 -5.42 4.18 4.92
N ASN A 54 -5.68 5.39 4.41
CA ASN A 54 -4.62 6.36 4.14
C ASN A 54 -3.88 6.75 5.43
N ALA A 55 -4.63 7.08 6.49
CA ALA A 55 -4.05 7.45 7.77
C ALA A 55 -3.21 6.33 8.39
N SER A 56 -3.66 5.07 8.30
CA SER A 56 -2.93 3.93 8.83
C SER A 56 -1.67 3.60 8.02
N LEU A 57 -1.73 3.72 6.69
CA LEU A 57 -0.57 3.60 5.82
C LEU A 57 0.47 4.68 6.14
N ASP A 58 0.04 5.93 6.29
CA ASP A 58 0.91 7.06 6.65
C ASP A 58 1.58 6.83 8.01
N ARG A 59 0.82 6.41 9.03
CA ARG A 59 1.37 6.07 10.36
C ARG A 59 2.40 4.95 10.28
N THR A 60 2.12 3.92 9.50
CA THR A 60 2.98 2.73 9.36
C THR A 60 4.32 3.11 8.70
N ILE A 61 4.27 3.89 7.63
CA ILE A 61 5.48 4.37 6.92
C ILE A 61 6.25 5.39 7.77
N ALA A 62 5.56 6.33 8.44
CA ALA A 62 6.19 7.29 9.34
C ALA A 62 6.87 6.62 10.55
N GLY A 63 6.31 5.48 11.00
CA GLY A 63 6.90 4.59 12.00
C GLY A 63 8.12 3.80 11.51
N ARG A 64 8.53 3.96 10.25
CA ARG A 64 9.66 3.28 9.60
C ARG A 64 9.52 1.75 9.58
N THR A 65 8.29 1.27 9.67
CA THR A 65 7.92 -0.14 9.60
C THR A 65 7.43 -0.40 8.18
N VAL A 66 8.31 -0.90 7.30
CA VAL A 66 8.08 -0.87 5.85
C VAL A 66 8.61 -2.13 5.16
N THR A 67 8.17 -2.39 3.92
CA THR A 67 8.71 -3.49 3.10
C THR A 67 10.11 -3.18 2.54
N TYR A 68 10.77 -4.21 2.00
CA TYR A 68 12.18 -4.18 1.58
C TYR A 68 12.55 -3.01 0.63
N ASP A 69 11.62 -2.62 -0.23
CA ASP A 69 11.76 -1.58 -1.24
C ASP A 69 11.94 -0.19 -0.60
N PHE A 70 11.11 0.16 0.38
CA PHE A 70 11.27 1.35 1.20
C PHE A 70 12.47 1.22 2.14
N ALA A 71 12.63 0.07 2.80
CA ALA A 71 13.68 -0.12 3.80
C ALA A 71 15.07 0.11 3.20
N ARG A 72 15.31 -0.38 1.98
CA ARG A 72 16.55 -0.15 1.25
C ARG A 72 16.81 1.33 0.97
N LEU A 73 15.78 2.09 0.57
CA LEU A 73 15.91 3.52 0.26
C LEU A 73 16.16 4.34 1.54
N MET A 74 15.35 4.11 2.58
CA MET A 74 15.51 4.78 3.88
C MET A 74 16.91 4.57 4.47
N ARG A 75 17.44 3.34 4.41
CA ARG A 75 18.81 3.05 4.86
C ARG A 75 19.87 3.73 4.00
N ALA A 76 19.65 3.82 2.69
CA ALA A 76 20.55 4.55 1.79
C ALA A 76 20.57 6.07 2.06
N GLU A 77 19.46 6.62 2.57
CA GLU A 77 19.34 8.00 3.04
C GLU A 77 19.88 8.21 4.48
N GLY A 78 20.42 7.17 5.12
CA GLY A 78 20.96 7.25 6.47
C GLY A 78 19.91 7.26 7.58
N ILE A 79 18.66 6.86 7.27
CA ILE A 79 17.60 6.75 8.29
C ILE A 79 17.87 5.51 9.15
N GLU A 80 18.04 5.73 10.45
CA GLU A 80 18.19 4.68 11.45
C GLU A 80 16.82 4.16 11.97
N GLY A 81 16.82 2.97 12.56
CA GLY A 81 15.62 2.37 13.17
C GLY A 81 14.58 1.86 12.17
N VAL A 82 14.98 1.55 10.94
CA VAL A 82 14.09 0.99 9.91
C VAL A 82 13.78 -0.48 10.20
N VAL A 83 12.51 -0.77 10.46
CA VAL A 83 11.98 -2.13 10.63
C VAL A 83 11.50 -2.63 9.26
N GLU A 84 12.19 -3.62 8.71
CA GLU A 84 11.81 -4.25 7.45
C GLU A 84 10.83 -5.40 7.71
N LEU A 85 9.67 -5.37 7.06
CA LEU A 85 8.62 -6.39 7.15
C LEU A 85 8.41 -7.12 5.82
N LYS A 86 7.82 -8.31 5.91
CA LYS A 86 7.23 -9.02 4.77
C LYS A 86 5.96 -8.33 4.25
N CYS A 87 5.48 -8.77 3.08
CA CYS A 87 4.24 -8.26 2.50
C CYS A 87 3.04 -8.44 3.44
N SER A 88 2.87 -9.65 3.98
CA SER A 88 1.80 -10.00 4.93
C SER A 88 1.91 -9.20 6.23
N GLU A 89 3.10 -9.19 6.84
CA GLU A 89 3.38 -8.47 8.08
C GLU A 89 3.17 -6.95 7.93
N PHE A 90 3.49 -6.37 6.77
CA PHE A 90 3.22 -4.96 6.49
C PHE A 90 1.71 -4.69 6.38
N ALA A 91 0.92 -5.61 5.82
CA ALA A 91 -0.54 -5.50 5.83
C ALA A 91 -1.10 -5.56 7.27
N ASP A 92 -0.58 -6.45 8.12
CA ASP A 92 -0.97 -6.52 9.53
C ASP A 92 -0.59 -5.24 10.30
N ALA A 93 0.55 -4.63 9.98
CA ALA A 93 0.98 -3.36 10.55
C ALA A 93 0.06 -2.20 10.14
N ILE A 94 -0.40 -2.16 8.89
CA ILE A 94 -1.41 -1.19 8.42
C ILE A 94 -2.73 -1.41 9.19
N ILE A 95 -3.20 -2.64 9.32
CA ILE A 95 -4.43 -2.97 10.04
C ILE A 95 -4.35 -2.56 11.52
N SER A 96 -3.20 -2.81 12.16
CA SER A 96 -2.97 -2.44 13.56
C SER A 96 -2.95 -0.92 13.81
N ASN A 97 -2.76 -0.13 12.75
CA ASN A 97 -2.72 1.33 12.78
C ASN A 97 -4.02 2.02 12.33
N LEU A 98 -5.08 1.27 12.04
CA LEU A 98 -6.41 1.82 11.71
C LEU A 98 -6.99 2.64 12.87
#